data_AF-A0A6P4D7J1-F1
#
_entry.id   AF-A0A6P4D7J1-F1
#
_cell.length_a   1.000
_cell.length_b   1.000
_cell.length_c   1.000
_cell.angle_alpha   90.00
_cell.angle_beta   90.00
_cell.angle_gamma   90.00
#
_symmetry.space_group_name_H-M   'P 1'
#
loop_
_entity.id
_entity.type
_entity.pdbx_description
1 polymer ?
#
loop_
_entity_poly.entity_id
_entity_poly.type
_entity_poly.pdbx_seq_one_letter_code
_entity_poly.pdbx_strand_id
1 'polypeptide(L)'
;MASFTYFSFFFFFILLLVLTFQTSTTKATYSSYHDSSKCSHDGPSIHYPFHIKGSLPGFELLCKENLTTIHFPSYGDLVVKSISYDTKKIQLLDPKNCVHGVFLNLNLSSTPFQYYHVLKNYTYLNCSTKLSTPSFTEVPCLSASGSHVYTVDPELHVPGSCNGFKTVAIPFEYSPYISDNSLGLALTWNLPHSEERKDKAISKTTDSHTTRYTVLGLSMCSLAVAIALMMINIIKVTGSTWNCSEKEDPLLQSLPNV
;
A
#
# COMPACT_ATOMS: atom_id res chain seq x y z
N MET A 1 14.07 -44.12 -40.89
CA MET A 1 13.27 -42.95 -41.35
C MET A 1 12.23 -42.50 -40.33
N ALA A 2 11.46 -43.40 -39.69
CA ALA A 2 10.45 -43.04 -38.69
C ALA A 2 10.99 -42.28 -37.45
N SER A 3 12.21 -42.56 -36.99
CA SER A 3 12.80 -41.86 -35.83
C SER A 3 13.07 -40.36 -36.10
N PHE A 4 13.43 -40.01 -37.34
CA PHE A 4 13.74 -38.64 -37.72
C PHE A 4 12.48 -37.76 -37.82
N THR A 5 11.35 -38.36 -38.24
CA THR A 5 10.06 -37.67 -38.31
C THR A 5 9.49 -37.37 -36.92
N TYR A 6 9.66 -38.26 -35.94
CA TYR A 6 9.25 -37.99 -34.55
C TYR A 6 10.05 -36.86 -33.91
N PHE A 7 11.37 -36.82 -34.16
CA PHE A 7 12.23 -35.75 -33.65
C PHE A 7 11.83 -34.37 -34.20
N SER A 8 11.54 -34.29 -35.50
CA SER A 8 11.10 -33.04 -36.14
C SER A 8 9.73 -32.58 -35.62
N PHE A 9 8.79 -33.49 -35.39
CA PHE A 9 7.45 -33.15 -34.89
C PHE A 9 7.50 -32.67 -33.44
N PHE A 10 8.34 -33.30 -32.62
CA PHE A 10 8.57 -32.90 -31.23
C PHE A 10 9.19 -31.50 -31.13
N PHE A 11 10.20 -31.20 -31.96
CA PHE A 11 10.83 -29.87 -31.99
C PHE A 11 9.85 -28.76 -32.39
N PHE A 12 8.99 -29.02 -33.39
CA PHE A 12 7.94 -28.10 -33.80
C PHE A 12 6.90 -27.84 -32.70
N PHE A 13 6.51 -28.89 -31.97
CA PHE A 13 5.56 -28.77 -30.86
C PHE A 13 6.12 -27.93 -29.70
N ILE A 14 7.40 -28.12 -29.37
CA ILE A 14 8.10 -27.29 -28.38
C ILE A 14 8.19 -25.83 -28.85
N LEU A 15 8.49 -25.59 -30.13
CA LEU A 15 8.55 -24.24 -30.68
C LEU A 15 7.17 -23.54 -30.62
N LEU A 16 6.09 -24.25 -30.91
CA LEU A 16 4.71 -23.76 -30.81
C LEU A 16 4.31 -23.44 -29.35
N LEU A 17 4.74 -24.26 -28.39
CA LEU A 17 4.53 -23.99 -26.96
C LEU A 17 5.29 -22.72 -26.52
N VAL A 18 6.53 -22.53 -26.96
CA VAL A 18 7.31 -21.32 -26.64
C VAL A 18 6.70 -20.06 -27.27
N LEU A 19 6.16 -20.16 -28.49
CA LEU A 19 5.55 -19.03 -29.21
C LEU A 19 4.20 -18.63 -28.61
N THR A 20 3.37 -19.58 -28.17
CA THR A 20 2.09 -19.28 -27.48
C THR A 20 2.28 -18.70 -26.07
N PHE A 21 3.45 -18.92 -25.46
CA PHE A 21 3.82 -18.31 -24.18
C PHE A 21 4.24 -16.83 -24.26
N GLN A 22 4.53 -16.30 -25.45
CA GLN A 22 4.94 -14.90 -25.63
C GLN A 22 3.76 -13.91 -25.69
N THR A 23 2.52 -14.39 -25.87
CA THR A 23 1.35 -13.51 -26.02
C THR A 23 0.58 -13.37 -24.70
N SER A 24 1.16 -12.64 -23.74
CA SER A 24 0.42 -11.87 -22.70
C SER A 24 1.40 -11.21 -21.73
N THR A 25 2.19 -10.26 -22.22
CA THR A 25 2.85 -9.28 -21.34
C THR A 25 2.71 -7.88 -21.94
N THR A 26 1.49 -7.35 -21.97
CA THR A 26 1.35 -5.90 -21.86
C THR A 26 1.81 -5.51 -20.46
N LYS A 27 3.10 -5.21 -20.30
CA LYS A 27 3.57 -4.43 -19.16
C LYS A 27 2.95 -3.05 -19.30
N ALA A 28 1.75 -2.86 -18.75
CA ALA A 28 1.41 -1.55 -18.24
C ALA A 28 2.41 -1.30 -17.12
N THR A 29 3.39 -0.44 -17.37
CA THR A 29 4.32 0.03 -16.34
C THR A 29 3.55 0.90 -15.36
N TYR A 30 2.75 0.28 -14.49
CA TYR A 30 2.41 0.87 -13.23
C TYR A 30 3.65 0.68 -12.35
N SER A 31 4.37 1.78 -12.14
CA SER A 31 5.42 1.87 -11.12
C SER A 31 4.94 1.13 -9.88
N SER A 32 5.77 0.23 -9.35
CA SER A 32 5.47 -0.51 -8.14
C SER A 32 5.03 0.46 -7.06
N TYR A 33 3.79 0.31 -6.62
CA TYR A 33 3.09 1.00 -5.52
C TYR A 33 3.82 0.89 -4.14
N HIS A 34 5.03 0.33 -4.13
CA HIS A 34 5.85 0.08 -2.94
C HIS A 34 6.93 1.12 -2.70
N ASP A 35 7.06 2.13 -3.55
CA ASP A 35 8.10 3.16 -3.35
C ASP A 35 7.66 4.13 -2.26
N SER A 36 8.43 4.15 -1.17
CA SER A 36 8.20 5.03 -0.04
C SER A 36 8.81 6.38 -0.35
N SER A 37 8.04 7.44 -0.12
CA SER A 37 8.57 8.80 -0.23
C SER A 37 8.59 9.47 1.13
N LYS A 38 9.48 10.45 1.30
CA LYS A 38 9.59 11.24 2.52
C LYS A 38 9.94 12.68 2.15
N CYS A 39 9.38 13.65 2.87
CA CYS A 39 9.79 15.05 2.73
C CYS A 39 11.11 15.37 3.45
N SER A 40 11.51 14.53 4.41
CA SER A 40 12.75 14.67 5.19
C SER A 40 13.14 13.35 5.84
N HIS A 41 14.39 13.23 6.30
CA HIS A 41 14.91 12.03 6.95
C HIS A 41 14.02 11.59 8.14
N ASP A 42 13.64 12.56 8.97
CA ASP A 42 12.84 12.37 10.18
C ASP A 42 11.33 12.47 9.92
N GLY A 43 10.93 12.69 8.68
CA GLY A 43 9.53 12.77 8.27
C GLY A 43 8.82 11.41 8.21
N PRO A 44 7.47 11.42 8.22
CA PRO A 44 6.70 10.20 8.06
C PRO A 44 6.95 9.54 6.71
N SER A 45 6.92 8.20 6.69
CA SER A 45 6.96 7.44 5.43
C SER A 45 5.63 7.60 4.70
N ILE A 46 5.69 8.09 3.46
CA ILE A 46 4.53 8.36 2.60
C ILE A 46 4.41 7.25 1.58
N HIS A 47 3.28 6.57 1.64
CA HIS A 47 2.85 5.53 0.73
C HIS A 47 1.37 5.73 0.48
N TYR A 48 0.87 5.07 -0.56
CA TYR A 48 -0.56 5.09 -0.82
C TYR A 48 -1.35 4.66 0.44
N PRO A 49 -2.49 5.33 0.74
CA PRO A 49 -3.22 6.26 -0.13
C PRO A 49 -2.69 7.69 -0.16
N PHE A 50 -1.63 7.98 0.58
CA PHE A 50 -0.99 9.28 0.54
C PHE A 50 0.07 9.35 -0.55
N HIS A 51 0.21 10.51 -1.18
CA HIS A 51 1.26 10.73 -2.16
C HIS A 51 1.72 12.19 -2.15
N ILE A 52 2.99 12.41 -2.49
CA ILE A 52 3.50 13.76 -2.75
C ILE A 52 3.19 14.08 -4.20
N LYS A 53 2.48 15.18 -4.49
CA LYS A 53 2.23 15.77 -5.82
C LYS A 53 2.20 14.78 -7.01
N GLY A 54 1.02 14.50 -7.56
CA GLY A 54 0.91 13.74 -8.80
C GLY A 54 -0.53 13.50 -9.23
N SER A 55 -0.73 12.92 -10.41
CA SER A 55 -2.06 12.54 -10.91
C SER A 55 -2.53 11.19 -10.36
N LEU A 56 -2.05 10.80 -9.17
CA LEU A 56 -2.43 9.54 -8.54
C LEU A 56 -3.74 9.71 -7.78
N PRO A 57 -4.64 8.72 -7.84
CA PRO A 57 -5.77 8.65 -6.91
C PRO A 57 -5.27 8.60 -5.46
N GLY A 58 -6.00 9.21 -4.53
CA GLY A 58 -5.69 9.22 -3.10
C GLY A 58 -5.60 10.63 -2.50
N PHE A 59 -4.85 10.74 -1.40
CA PHE A 59 -4.71 11.97 -0.61
C PHE A 59 -3.38 12.65 -0.87
N GLU A 60 -3.44 13.85 -1.43
CA GLU A 60 -2.25 14.63 -1.71
C GLU A 60 -1.63 15.20 -0.42
N LEU A 61 -0.31 15.02 -0.29
CA LEU A 61 0.54 15.66 0.71
C LEU A 61 1.52 16.61 0.01
N LEU A 62 1.94 17.64 0.74
CA LEU A 62 2.87 18.66 0.27
C LEU A 62 4.12 18.69 1.15
N CYS A 63 5.29 18.74 0.52
CA CYS A 63 6.54 19.02 1.23
C CYS A 63 6.79 20.54 1.26
N LYS A 64 6.88 21.11 2.46
CA LYS A 64 7.23 22.52 2.69
C LYS A 64 8.39 22.59 3.68
N GLU A 65 9.54 23.08 3.23
CA GLU A 65 10.70 23.33 4.10
C GLU A 65 11.05 22.14 5.03
N ASN A 66 11.09 20.93 4.47
CA ASN A 66 11.33 19.64 5.17
C ASN A 66 10.17 19.09 6.01
N LEU A 67 9.03 19.78 6.07
CA LEU A 67 7.81 19.29 6.71
C LEU A 67 6.87 18.64 5.71
N THR A 68 6.23 17.55 6.12
CA THR A 68 5.10 16.97 5.38
C THR A 68 3.83 17.66 5.84
N THR A 69 3.02 18.15 4.91
CA THR A 69 1.79 18.90 5.19
C THR A 69 0.62 18.36 4.39
N ILE A 70 -0.58 18.51 4.94
CA ILE A 70 -1.85 18.22 4.27
C ILE A 70 -2.71 19.47 4.25
N HIS A 71 -3.33 19.77 3.12
CA HIS A 71 -4.15 20.96 2.94
C HIS A 71 -5.63 20.64 3.15
N PHE A 72 -6.29 21.39 4.03
CA PHE A 72 -7.74 21.35 4.21
C PHE A 72 -8.38 22.67 3.74
N PRO A 73 -9.30 22.67 2.76
CA PRO A 73 -9.88 23.90 2.23
C PRO A 73 -10.55 24.82 3.27
N SER A 74 -11.11 24.25 4.34
CA SER A 74 -11.79 25.02 5.39
C SER A 74 -10.85 25.66 6.42
N TYR A 75 -9.58 25.26 6.48
CA TYR A 75 -8.67 25.66 7.56
C TYR A 75 -7.30 26.10 7.05
N GLY A 76 -6.73 25.37 6.10
CA GLY A 76 -5.37 25.56 5.58
C GLY A 76 -4.50 24.33 5.81
N ASP A 77 -3.19 24.56 5.89
CA ASP A 77 -2.22 23.48 5.99
C ASP A 77 -2.02 23.02 7.43
N LEU A 78 -2.01 21.71 7.61
CA LEU A 78 -1.65 21.05 8.86
C LEU A 78 -0.40 20.19 8.64
N VAL A 79 0.49 20.16 9.62
CA VAL A 79 1.72 19.36 9.56
C VAL A 79 1.39 17.91 9.90
N VAL A 80 1.85 16.99 9.06
CA VAL A 80 1.71 15.55 9.31
C VAL A 80 2.85 15.10 10.23
N LYS A 81 2.48 14.74 11.47
CA LYS A 81 3.41 14.19 12.46
C LYS A 81 3.74 12.72 12.18
N SER A 82 2.70 11.93 11.96
CA SER A 82 2.84 10.49 11.71
C SER A 82 1.65 9.95 10.93
N ILE A 83 1.89 8.87 10.19
CA ILE A 83 0.87 8.10 9.47
C ILE A 83 1.03 6.65 9.90
N SER A 84 -0.05 6.07 10.44
CA SER A 84 -0.15 4.66 10.78
C SER A 84 -1.15 4.01 9.82
N TYR A 85 -0.63 3.25 8.86
CA TYR A 85 -1.44 2.64 7.80
C TYR A 85 -2.32 1.50 8.32
N ASP A 86 -1.80 0.66 9.22
CA ASP A 86 -2.52 -0.49 9.79
C ASP A 86 -3.77 -0.07 10.56
N THR A 87 -3.68 1.05 11.29
CA THR A 87 -4.79 1.59 12.09
C THR A 87 -5.56 2.69 11.36
N LYS A 88 -5.18 3.02 10.11
CA LYS A 88 -5.72 4.16 9.35
C LYS A 88 -5.76 5.45 10.18
N LYS A 89 -4.65 5.80 10.82
CA LYS A 89 -4.52 6.99 11.69
C LYS A 89 -3.49 7.96 11.15
N ILE A 90 -3.90 9.22 10.95
CA ILE A 90 -2.98 10.31 10.60
C ILE A 90 -2.99 11.29 11.76
N GLN A 91 -1.80 11.57 12.30
CA GLN A 91 -1.62 12.53 13.38
C GLN A 91 -1.15 13.84 12.79
N LEU A 92 -1.86 14.91 13.12
CA LEU A 92 -1.64 16.24 12.58
C LEU A 92 -1.24 17.20 13.69
N LEU A 93 -0.50 18.23 13.31
CA LEU A 93 -0.11 19.34 14.16
C LEU A 93 -0.56 20.63 13.50
N ASP A 94 -1.05 21.54 14.34
CA ASP A 94 -1.29 22.92 13.93
C ASP A 94 0.05 23.68 13.95
N PRO A 95 0.48 24.31 12.84
CA PRO A 95 1.63 25.20 12.84
C PRO A 95 1.54 26.34 13.87
N LYS A 96 0.31 26.77 14.24
CA LYS A 96 0.07 27.79 15.27
C LYS A 96 0.03 27.22 16.69
N ASN A 97 0.29 25.93 16.85
CA ASN A 97 0.26 25.20 18.11
C ASN A 97 -1.07 25.35 18.88
N CYS A 98 -2.20 25.36 18.15
CA CYS A 98 -3.53 25.58 18.71
C CYS A 98 -4.56 24.56 18.18
N VAL A 99 -4.47 23.31 18.63
CA VAL A 99 -5.37 22.21 18.22
C VAL A 99 -6.86 22.57 18.42
N HIS A 100 -7.21 23.23 19.53
CA HIS A 100 -8.59 23.66 19.76
C HIS A 100 -9.05 24.75 18.78
N GLY A 101 -8.12 25.54 18.23
CA GLY A 101 -8.39 26.44 17.12
C GLY A 101 -8.63 25.69 15.81
N VAL A 102 -7.97 24.55 15.60
CA VAL A 102 -8.27 23.66 14.47
C VAL A 102 -9.67 23.07 14.62
N PHE A 103 -9.97 22.42 15.74
CA PHE A 103 -11.28 21.83 16.00
C PHE A 103 -12.45 22.81 15.85
N LEU A 104 -12.24 24.06 16.27
CA LEU A 104 -13.23 25.11 16.15
C LEU A 104 -13.56 25.47 14.68
N ASN A 105 -12.61 25.31 13.76
CA ASN A 105 -12.68 25.90 12.41
C ASN A 105 -12.58 24.88 11.27
N LEU A 106 -12.07 23.69 11.52
CA LEU A 106 -11.90 22.63 10.53
C LEU A 106 -13.26 21.98 10.22
N ASN A 107 -13.64 21.99 8.95
CA ASN A 107 -14.80 21.29 8.42
C ASN A 107 -14.34 20.10 7.56
N LEU A 108 -14.63 18.89 8.04
CA LEU A 108 -14.26 17.65 7.36
C LEU A 108 -15.37 17.10 6.46
N SER A 109 -16.58 17.68 6.45
CA SER A 109 -17.75 17.13 5.76
C SER A 109 -17.57 17.00 4.25
N SER A 110 -16.72 17.83 3.64
CA SER A 110 -16.39 17.76 2.20
C SER A 110 -15.09 17.02 1.92
N THR A 111 -14.59 16.24 2.89
CA THR A 111 -13.32 15.53 2.80
C THR A 111 -13.51 14.04 3.10
N PRO A 112 -12.61 13.16 2.65
CA PRO A 112 -12.62 11.74 2.98
C PRO A 112 -12.12 11.42 4.40
N PHE A 113 -11.79 12.46 5.18
CA PHE A 113 -11.26 12.34 6.54
C PHE A 113 -12.36 12.46 7.58
N GLN A 114 -12.16 11.78 8.71
CA GLN A 114 -13.03 11.81 9.88
C GLN A 114 -12.16 11.88 11.13
N TYR A 115 -12.69 12.36 12.25
CA TYR A 115 -11.95 12.28 13.50
C TYR A 115 -11.74 10.83 13.90
N TYR A 116 -10.53 10.50 14.34
CA TYR A 116 -10.16 9.15 14.76
C TYR A 116 -10.85 8.74 16.07
N HIS A 117 -11.12 9.72 16.93
CA HIS A 117 -11.70 9.54 18.26
C HIS A 117 -13.18 9.91 18.27
N VAL A 118 -13.93 9.33 19.22
CA VAL A 118 -15.36 9.58 19.41
C VAL A 118 -15.61 11.06 19.72
N LEU A 119 -16.62 11.64 19.06
CA LEU A 119 -16.97 13.04 19.20
C LEU A 119 -18.01 13.27 20.29
N LYS A 120 -17.89 14.41 20.98
CA LYS A 120 -18.90 14.98 21.86
C LYS A 120 -19.06 16.46 21.55
N ASN A 121 -20.25 16.99 21.80
CA ASN A 121 -20.47 18.42 21.63
C ASN A 121 -19.79 19.16 22.77
N TYR A 122 -19.04 20.20 22.42
CA TYR A 122 -18.46 21.15 23.36
C TYR A 122 -18.80 22.56 22.92
N THR A 123 -19.14 23.41 23.88
CA THR A 123 -19.40 24.82 23.65
C THR A 123 -18.16 25.62 24.01
N TYR A 124 -17.73 26.48 23.08
CA TYR A 124 -16.68 27.45 23.31
C TYR A 124 -17.27 28.70 23.95
N LEU A 125 -16.76 29.05 25.12
CA LEU A 125 -17.12 30.26 25.86
C LEU A 125 -16.03 31.31 25.67
N ASN A 126 -16.43 32.58 25.62
CA ASN A 126 -15.54 33.72 25.78
C ASN A 126 -16.01 34.55 26.99
N CYS A 127 -15.11 34.77 27.95
CA CYS A 127 -15.39 35.50 29.17
C CYS A 127 -14.52 36.77 29.25
N SER A 128 -15.10 37.86 29.77
CA SER A 128 -14.38 39.11 30.00
C SER A 128 -13.40 39.04 31.18
N THR A 129 -13.59 38.06 32.07
CA THR A 129 -12.77 37.82 33.25
C THR A 129 -12.41 36.35 33.34
N LYS A 130 -11.18 36.06 33.79
CA LYS A 130 -10.75 34.69 34.05
C LYS A 130 -11.64 34.03 35.10
N LEU A 131 -12.11 32.83 34.81
CA LEU A 131 -12.80 31.97 35.76
C LEU A 131 -11.78 31.35 36.72
N SER A 132 -11.98 31.53 38.02
CA SER A 132 -11.08 31.05 39.08
C SER A 132 -11.42 29.65 39.59
N THR A 133 -12.40 28.98 39.00
CA THR A 133 -12.91 27.67 39.41
C THR A 133 -12.10 26.54 38.77
N PRO A 134 -11.76 25.47 39.51
CA PRO A 134 -10.95 24.36 38.99
C PRO A 134 -11.64 23.58 37.87
N SER A 135 -12.95 23.73 37.71
CA SER A 135 -13.74 23.11 36.63
C SER A 135 -13.51 23.74 35.26
N PHE A 136 -12.84 24.89 35.17
CA PHE A 136 -12.65 25.60 33.91
C PHE A 136 -11.17 25.71 33.57
N THR A 137 -10.79 25.05 32.49
CA THR A 137 -9.43 25.13 31.96
C THR A 137 -9.43 26.07 30.76
N GLU A 138 -8.72 27.19 30.90
CA GLU A 138 -8.57 28.19 29.85
C GLU A 138 -7.78 27.62 28.66
N VAL A 139 -8.24 27.88 27.43
CA VAL A 139 -7.58 27.51 26.17
C VAL A 139 -6.58 28.63 25.79
N PRO A 140 -5.29 28.51 26.12
CA PRO A 140 -4.38 29.66 26.12
C PRO A 140 -4.15 30.25 24.72
N CYS A 141 -4.15 29.41 23.69
CA CYS A 141 -3.93 29.83 22.31
C CYS A 141 -5.14 30.52 21.65
N LEU A 142 -6.32 30.46 22.27
CA LEU A 142 -7.52 31.19 21.86
C LEU A 142 -7.83 32.37 22.79
N SER A 143 -7.22 32.39 23.98
CA SER A 143 -7.31 33.51 24.92
C SER A 143 -6.37 34.66 24.53
N ALA A 144 -6.78 35.87 24.90
CA ALA A 144 -6.00 37.11 24.76
C ALA A 144 -6.27 38.05 25.93
N SER A 145 -5.63 39.21 25.94
CA SER A 145 -5.89 40.23 26.98
C SER A 145 -7.37 40.66 26.97
N GLY A 146 -8.07 40.43 28.08
CA GLY A 146 -9.50 40.74 28.24
C GLY A 146 -10.48 39.75 27.58
N SER A 147 -9.99 38.63 27.04
CA SER A 147 -10.79 37.60 26.38
C SER A 147 -10.29 36.22 26.80
N HIS A 148 -11.06 35.55 27.67
CA HIS A 148 -10.70 34.24 28.23
C HIS A 148 -11.57 33.15 27.62
N VAL A 149 -10.95 32.24 26.86
CA VAL A 149 -11.66 31.20 26.12
C VAL A 149 -11.62 29.87 26.84
N TYR A 150 -12.77 29.20 26.90
CA TYR A 150 -12.94 27.87 27.51
C TYR A 150 -13.70 26.95 26.57
N THR A 151 -13.48 25.65 26.67
CA THR A 151 -14.38 24.63 26.11
C THR A 151 -15.11 23.96 27.27
N VAL A 152 -16.42 23.85 27.20
CA VAL A 152 -17.23 23.24 28.28
C VAL A 152 -18.27 22.30 27.71
N ASP A 153 -18.80 21.41 28.55
CA ASP A 153 -20.01 20.66 28.24
C ASP A 153 -21.18 21.63 27.98
N PRO A 154 -21.97 21.46 26.91
CA PRO A 154 -23.12 22.31 26.60
C PRO A 154 -24.18 22.37 27.72
N GLU A 155 -24.27 21.37 28.59
CA GLU A 155 -25.21 21.33 29.71
C GLU A 155 -24.74 22.16 30.92
N LEU A 156 -23.50 22.65 30.90
CA LEU A 156 -22.92 23.39 32.01
C LEU A 156 -23.48 24.82 32.11
N HIS A 157 -23.77 25.27 33.33
CA HIS A 157 -24.29 26.61 33.57
C HIS A 157 -23.22 27.68 33.27
N VAL A 158 -23.47 28.49 32.25
CA VAL A 158 -22.54 29.55 31.80
C VAL A 158 -22.61 30.75 32.75
N PRO A 159 -21.50 31.19 33.36
CA PRO A 159 -21.47 32.39 34.20
C PRO A 159 -21.85 33.65 33.42
N GLY A 160 -22.48 34.63 34.06
CA GLY A 160 -22.91 35.87 33.39
C GLY A 160 -21.79 36.72 32.79
N SER A 161 -20.53 36.51 33.20
CA SER A 161 -19.33 37.14 32.60
C SER A 161 -18.86 36.46 31.30
N CYS A 162 -19.53 35.38 30.90
CA CYS A 162 -19.17 34.54 29.76
C CYS A 162 -20.30 34.49 28.73
N ASN A 163 -19.93 34.38 27.46
CA ASN A 163 -20.86 34.11 26.38
C ASN A 163 -20.40 32.91 25.55
N GLY A 164 -21.32 31.97 25.29
CA GLY A 164 -21.08 30.87 24.36
C GLY A 164 -21.19 31.37 22.93
N PHE A 165 -20.14 31.17 22.13
CA PHE A 165 -20.12 31.70 20.76
C PHE A 165 -20.15 30.60 19.68
N LYS A 166 -19.80 29.35 20.02
CA LYS A 166 -19.87 28.23 19.06
C LYS A 166 -19.91 26.89 19.77
N THR A 167 -20.74 25.97 19.27
CA THR A 167 -20.75 24.57 19.70
C THR A 167 -20.29 23.69 18.54
N VAL A 168 -19.33 22.80 18.80
CA VAL A 168 -18.77 21.88 17.80
C VAL A 168 -18.62 20.47 18.40
N ALA A 169 -18.77 19.46 17.54
CA ALA A 169 -18.52 18.07 17.90
C ALA A 169 -17.01 17.77 17.78
N ILE A 170 -16.33 17.61 18.90
CA ILE A 170 -14.87 17.43 18.98
C ILE A 170 -14.53 16.26 19.92
N PRO A 171 -13.32 15.66 19.82
CA PRO A 171 -13.01 14.46 20.60
C PRO A 171 -12.90 14.65 22.11
N PHE A 172 -12.46 15.82 22.58
CA PHE A 172 -12.20 16.08 24.00
C PHE A 172 -12.23 17.57 24.31
N GLU A 173 -12.50 17.89 25.58
CA GLU A 173 -12.33 19.22 26.17
C GLU A 173 -10.85 19.59 26.27
N TYR A 174 -10.54 20.88 26.29
CA TYR A 174 -9.16 21.33 26.49
C TYR A 174 -8.60 20.84 27.82
N SER A 175 -7.42 20.22 27.73
CA SER A 175 -6.64 19.78 28.88
C SER A 175 -5.16 20.06 28.61
N PRO A 176 -4.44 20.67 29.56
CA PRO A 176 -3.02 20.98 29.39
C PRO A 176 -2.15 19.73 29.23
N TYR A 177 -2.66 18.56 29.67
CA TYR A 177 -1.98 17.26 29.57
C TYR A 177 -2.21 16.56 28.22
N ILE A 178 -3.25 16.96 27.47
CA ILE A 178 -3.62 16.36 26.18
C ILE A 178 -3.21 17.29 25.02
N SER A 179 -3.03 18.57 25.30
CA SER A 179 -2.64 19.60 24.32
C SER A 179 -1.18 19.55 23.87
N ASP A 180 -0.38 18.59 24.35
CA ASP A 180 1.06 18.47 24.07
C ASP A 180 1.38 17.84 22.70
N ASN A 181 0.50 18.02 21.71
CA ASN A 181 0.71 17.58 20.33
C ASN A 181 0.86 16.05 20.15
N SER A 182 0.63 15.23 21.19
CA SER A 182 0.76 13.77 21.14
C SER A 182 -0.55 13.03 20.82
N LEU A 183 -1.68 13.54 21.33
CA LEU A 183 -3.00 12.91 21.19
C LEU A 183 -4.03 13.79 20.47
N GLY A 184 -3.70 15.06 20.24
CA GLY A 184 -4.69 16.10 19.97
C GLY A 184 -5.49 15.92 18.67
N LEU A 185 -4.83 15.99 17.52
CA LEU A 185 -5.50 16.03 16.22
C LEU A 185 -5.21 14.78 15.41
N ALA A 186 -5.98 13.72 15.67
CA ALA A 186 -5.92 12.48 14.93
C ALA A 186 -7.15 12.32 14.02
N LEU A 187 -6.91 12.06 12.74
CA LEU A 187 -7.94 11.74 11.77
C LEU A 187 -7.78 10.29 11.28
N THR A 188 -8.89 9.72 10.82
CA THR A 188 -8.92 8.51 10.01
C THR A 188 -9.40 8.85 8.61
N TRP A 189 -9.21 7.93 7.67
CA TRP A 189 -9.61 8.09 6.28
C TRP A 189 -10.31 6.84 5.77
N ASN A 190 -11.24 7.07 4.86
CA ASN A 190 -11.83 6.01 4.05
C ASN A 190 -11.44 6.20 2.60
N LEU A 191 -10.99 5.11 1.96
CA LEU A 191 -10.75 5.12 0.53
C LEU A 191 -12.10 5.14 -0.21
N PRO A 192 -12.22 5.87 -1.32
CA PRO A 192 -13.39 5.73 -2.18
C PRO A 192 -13.51 4.26 -2.66
N HIS A 193 -14.72 3.72 -2.72
CA HIS A 193 -14.98 2.31 -3.04
C HIS A 193 -14.37 1.86 -4.39
N SER A 194 -14.21 2.77 -5.35
CA SER A 194 -13.56 2.52 -6.64
C SER A 194 -12.05 2.27 -6.54
N GLU A 195 -11.41 2.81 -5.51
CA GLU A 195 -9.98 2.71 -5.27
C GLU A 195 -9.64 1.49 -4.42
N GLU A 196 -10.46 1.20 -3.42
CA GLU A 196 -10.34 -0.03 -2.62
C GLU A 196 -10.39 -1.31 -3.48
N ARG A 197 -11.22 -1.31 -4.54
CA ARG A 197 -11.29 -2.41 -5.51
C ARG A 197 -10.02 -2.54 -6.35
N LYS A 198 -9.35 -1.43 -6.65
CA LYS A 198 -8.08 -1.41 -7.39
C LYS A 198 -6.95 -1.92 -6.50
N ASP A 199 -6.89 -1.51 -5.24
CA ASP A 199 -5.88 -1.99 -4.29
C ASP A 199 -5.97 -3.51 -4.07
N LYS A 200 -7.21 -4.02 -3.95
CA LYS A 200 -7.47 -5.46 -3.84
C LYS A 200 -7.16 -6.23 -5.13
N ALA A 201 -7.32 -5.60 -6.30
CA ALA A 201 -6.95 -6.21 -7.58
C ALA A 201 -5.42 -6.26 -7.76
N ILE A 202 -4.70 -5.23 -7.30
CA ILE A 202 -3.24 -5.14 -7.34
C ILE A 202 -2.63 -6.21 -6.42
N SER A 203 -3.11 -6.35 -5.18
CA SER A 203 -2.59 -7.37 -4.25
C SER A 203 -2.78 -8.80 -4.77
N LYS A 204 -3.91 -9.07 -5.44
CA LYS A 204 -4.21 -10.38 -6.04
C LYS A 204 -3.32 -10.70 -7.25
N THR A 205 -2.86 -9.68 -7.98
CA THR A 205 -2.01 -9.85 -9.17
C THR A 205 -0.59 -10.26 -8.77
N THR A 206 -0.04 -9.66 -7.71
CA THR A 206 1.30 -10.00 -7.18
C THR A 206 1.39 -11.46 -6.72
N ASP A 207 0.35 -11.96 -6.06
CA ASP A 207 0.31 -13.35 -5.60
C ASP A 207 0.20 -14.35 -6.78
N SER A 208 -0.59 -13.99 -7.81
CA SER A 208 -0.70 -14.77 -9.05
C SER A 208 0.63 -14.88 -9.83
N HIS A 209 1.50 -13.87 -9.78
CA HIS A 209 2.81 -13.95 -10.43
C HIS A 209 3.69 -15.00 -9.74
N THR A 210 3.73 -15.01 -8.41
CA THR A 210 4.50 -15.97 -7.62
C THR A 210 4.06 -17.42 -7.86
N THR A 211 2.75 -17.68 -7.94
CA THR A 211 2.21 -19.02 -8.26
C THR A 211 2.52 -19.46 -9.70
N ARG A 212 2.58 -18.53 -10.66
CA ARG A 212 2.90 -18.87 -12.06
C ARG A 212 4.35 -19.28 -12.24
N TYR A 213 5.30 -18.62 -11.56
CA TYR A 213 6.72 -18.97 -11.65
C TYR A 213 7.04 -20.33 -11.01
N THR A 214 6.35 -20.72 -9.94
CA THR A 214 6.53 -22.04 -9.32
C THR A 214 5.97 -23.17 -10.19
N VAL A 215 4.81 -22.96 -10.82
CA VAL A 215 4.23 -23.92 -11.78
C VAL A 215 5.11 -24.07 -13.03
N LEU A 216 5.68 -22.97 -13.54
CA LEU A 216 6.64 -23.00 -14.66
C LEU A 216 7.92 -23.77 -14.30
N GLY A 217 8.46 -23.58 -13.10
CA GLY A 217 9.64 -24.31 -12.63
C GLY A 217 9.40 -25.82 -12.53
N LEU A 218 8.25 -26.23 -11.99
CA LEU A 218 7.89 -27.66 -11.88
C LEU A 218 7.65 -28.31 -13.24
N SER A 219 6.99 -27.61 -14.16
CA SER A 219 6.75 -28.10 -15.53
C SER A 219 8.06 -28.31 -16.29
N MET A 220 9.01 -27.36 -16.22
CA MET A 220 10.31 -27.48 -16.87
C MET A 220 11.15 -28.65 -16.31
N CYS A 221 11.14 -28.86 -15.00
CA CYS A 221 11.81 -30.02 -14.38
C CYS A 221 11.22 -31.35 -14.86
N SER A 222 9.90 -31.45 -14.96
CA SER A 222 9.23 -32.67 -15.42
C SER A 222 9.59 -33.02 -16.87
N LEU A 223 9.69 -32.01 -17.75
CA LEU A 223 10.07 -32.19 -19.15
C LEU A 223 11.52 -32.64 -19.29
N ALA A 224 12.44 -32.06 -18.51
CA ALA A 224 13.85 -32.44 -18.51
C ALA A 224 14.06 -33.91 -18.09
N VAL A 225 13.33 -34.37 -17.06
CA VAL A 225 13.36 -35.77 -16.62
C VAL A 225 12.83 -36.71 -17.70
N ALA A 226 11.71 -36.36 -18.34
CA ALA A 226 11.15 -37.17 -19.42
C ALA A 226 12.13 -37.30 -20.61
N ILE A 227 12.79 -36.21 -20.99
CA ILE A 227 13.83 -36.21 -22.05
C ILE A 227 15.00 -37.11 -21.64
N ALA A 228 15.50 -37.00 -20.42
CA ALA A 228 16.59 -37.84 -19.92
C ALA A 228 16.23 -39.34 -19.96
N LEU A 229 15.03 -39.70 -19.52
CA LEU A 229 14.54 -41.09 -19.57
C LEU A 229 14.42 -41.60 -21.00
N MET A 230 13.92 -40.78 -21.93
CA MET A 230 13.85 -41.16 -23.34
C MET A 230 15.24 -41.32 -23.96
N MET A 231 16.20 -40.44 -23.64
CA MET A 231 17.60 -40.57 -24.08
C MET A 231 18.25 -41.86 -23.56
N ILE A 232 18.02 -42.20 -22.29
CA ILE A 232 18.50 -43.47 -21.70
C ILE A 232 17.92 -44.68 -22.44
N ASN A 233 16.62 -44.64 -22.76
CA ASN A 233 15.97 -45.72 -23.50
C ASN A 233 16.51 -45.82 -24.94
N ILE A 234 16.77 -44.70 -25.61
CA ILE A 234 17.39 -44.68 -26.94
C ILE A 234 18.80 -45.28 -26.89
N ILE A 235 19.63 -44.91 -25.91
CA ILE A 235 20.98 -45.46 -25.73
C ILE A 235 20.95 -46.96 -25.46
N LYS A 236 19.99 -47.46 -24.68
CA LYS A 236 19.80 -48.90 -24.47
C LYS A 236 19.38 -49.63 -25.76
N VAL A 237 18.50 -49.03 -26.56
CA VAL A 237 18.07 -49.58 -27.85
C VAL A 237 19.23 -49.63 -28.83
N THR A 238 20.05 -48.58 -28.95
CA THR A 238 21.24 -48.57 -29.84
C THR A 238 22.39 -49.42 -29.33
N GLY A 239 22.58 -49.52 -28.00
CA GLY A 239 23.55 -50.43 -27.38
C GLY A 239 23.20 -51.91 -27.60
N SER A 240 21.90 -52.26 -27.63
CA SER A 240 21.45 -53.63 -27.94
C SER A 240 21.67 -54.02 -29.41
N THR A 241 21.75 -53.05 -30.33
CA THR A 241 22.02 -53.31 -31.76
C THR A 241 23.51 -53.48 -32.10
N TRP A 242 24.43 -53.10 -31.21
CA TRP A 242 25.89 -53.26 -31.44
C TRP A 242 26.45 -54.63 -31.03
N ASN A 243 25.66 -55.48 -30.38
CA ASN A 243 26.13 -56.76 -29.85
C ASN A 243 25.92 -57.97 -30.78
N CYS A 244 25.59 -57.75 -32.06
CA CYS A 244 25.29 -58.83 -33.03
C CYS A 244 26.09 -58.77 -34.34
N SER A 245 27.29 -58.18 -34.39
CA SER A 245 28.05 -58.09 -35.65
C SER A 245 29.48 -58.65 -35.60
N GLU A 246 29.76 -59.62 -34.73
CA GLU A 246 31.01 -60.40 -34.81
C GLU A 246 30.77 -61.88 -34.48
N LYS A 247 30.35 -62.65 -35.48
CA LYS A 247 30.69 -64.08 -35.66
C LYS A 247 30.28 -64.63 -37.03
N GLU A 248 31.33 -64.82 -37.86
CA GLU A 248 31.61 -65.86 -38.87
C GLU A 248 30.63 -66.17 -40.03
N ASP A 249 31.19 -66.26 -41.25
CA ASP A 249 30.65 -67.13 -42.31
C ASP A 249 31.79 -67.78 -43.14
N PRO A 250 31.75 -69.11 -43.45
CA PRO A 250 32.82 -69.88 -44.09
C PRO A 250 32.61 -70.20 -45.59
N LEU A 251 33.75 -70.43 -46.27
CA LEU A 251 34.05 -71.31 -47.44
C LEU A 251 32.92 -71.73 -48.41
N LEU A 252 33.07 -71.41 -49.72
CA LEU A 252 33.51 -72.35 -50.79
C LEU A 252 33.37 -71.75 -52.20
N GLN A 253 34.43 -71.82 -53.02
CA GLN A 253 34.29 -72.05 -54.46
C GLN A 253 35.53 -72.77 -55.00
N SER A 254 35.29 -73.99 -55.46
CA SER A 254 36.22 -74.90 -56.14
C SER A 254 36.45 -74.47 -57.60
N LEU A 255 37.50 -75.01 -58.23
CA LEU A 255 37.41 -75.82 -59.48
C LEU A 255 38.81 -76.35 -59.91
N PRO A 256 38.89 -77.43 -60.73
CA PRO A 256 40.10 -78.23 -60.98
C PRO A 256 40.74 -78.11 -62.38
N ASN A 257 41.96 -78.68 -62.47
CA ASN A 257 42.72 -79.33 -63.58
C ASN A 257 42.93 -78.63 -64.95
N VAL A 258 44.20 -78.36 -65.31
CA VAL A 258 45.11 -79.19 -66.14
C VAL A 258 46.55 -78.95 -65.66
#